data_AF-A0A6V7QAD4-F1
#
_entry.id   AF-A0A6V7QAD4-F1
#
_cell.length_a   1.000
_cell.length_b   1.000
_cell.length_c   1.000
_cell.angle_alpha   90.00
_cell.angle_beta   90.00
_cell.angle_gamma   90.00
#
_symmetry.space_group_name_H-M   'P 1'
#
loop_
_entity.id
_entity.type
_entity.pdbx_description
1 polymer ?
#
loop_
_entity_poly.entity_id
_entity_poly.type
_entity_poly.pdbx_seq_one_letter_code
_entity_poly.pdbx_strand_id
1 'polypeptide(L)'
;MKLIAFLRAQIGFQGQENARRMGGKQRTVKNVWIYKIEPARNFMWVKGQVPGAEGSFVYIKDAVYKKPEISSLPFPTHFIPEGEDIDELEPLIADLGEVDPFMAAD
;
A
#
# COMPACT_ATOMS: atom_id res chain seq x y z
N MET A 1 6.70 7.21 -12.14
CA MET A 1 7.50 8.42 -11.84
C MET A 1 7.94 8.38 -10.38
N LYS A 2 9.24 8.47 -10.11
CA LYS A 2 9.78 8.59 -8.74
C LYS A 2 9.81 10.08 -8.39
N LEU A 3 9.24 10.44 -7.24
CA LEU A 3 9.42 11.75 -6.63
C LEU A 3 10.60 11.63 -5.65
N ILE A 4 11.63 12.44 -5.86
CA ILE A 4 12.73 12.65 -4.90
C ILE A 4 12.28 13.77 -3.97
N ALA A 5 12.17 13.48 -2.67
CA ALA A 5 11.98 14.51 -1.66
C ALA A 5 13.31 14.77 -0.95
N PHE A 6 13.80 15.98 -1.11
CA PHE A 6 14.96 16.55 -0.43
C PHE A 6 14.60 16.77 1.05
N LEU A 7 15.39 16.24 1.99
CA LEU A 7 15.37 16.71 3.37
C LEU A 7 16.75 17.29 3.68
N ARG A 8 16.81 18.63 3.72
CA ARG A 8 17.97 19.36 4.18
C ARG A 8 18.02 19.25 5.70
N ALA A 9 19.06 18.66 6.24
CA ALA A 9 19.48 18.84 7.63
C ALA A 9 20.99 18.93 7.63
N GLN A 10 21.52 20.06 8.08
CA GLN A 10 22.92 20.16 8.49
C GLN A 10 22.91 20.63 9.94
N ILE A 11 23.62 19.91 10.79
CA ILE A 11 24.48 20.38 11.89
C ILE A 11 25.03 19.14 12.62
N GLY A 12 26.36 19.07 12.77
CA GLY A 12 27.08 18.23 13.73
C GLY A 12 27.36 16.80 13.28
N PHE A 13 28.57 16.31 13.60
CA PHE A 13 29.17 15.01 13.22
C PHE A 13 28.18 13.89 12.85
N GLN A 14 28.29 13.46 11.60
CA GLN A 14 27.30 12.69 10.85
C GLN A 14 27.44 11.18 11.09
N GLY A 15 27.10 10.71 12.29
CA GLY A 15 27.12 9.27 12.59
C GLY A 15 26.73 8.81 14.00
N GLN A 16 26.51 9.71 14.97
CA GLN A 16 26.09 9.29 16.31
C GLN A 16 24.56 9.41 16.47
N GLU A 17 23.93 8.29 16.81
CA GLU A 17 22.51 8.21 17.13
C GLU A 17 22.26 8.87 18.49
N ASN A 18 21.90 10.15 18.46
CA ASN A 18 21.50 10.87 19.66
C ASN A 18 20.07 10.49 20.04
N ALA A 19 19.80 10.35 21.34
CA ALA A 19 18.45 10.18 21.85
C ALA A 19 17.55 11.33 21.36
N ARG A 20 16.61 10.98 20.47
CA ARG A 20 15.61 11.88 19.89
C ARG A 20 14.25 11.24 20.06
N ARG A 21 13.18 12.02 19.87
CA ARG A 21 11.82 11.47 19.84
C ARG A 21 11.71 10.40 18.75
N MET A 22 11.49 9.16 19.16
CA MET A 22 11.22 8.03 18.28
C MET A 22 9.72 7.93 18.04
N GLY A 23 9.25 8.46 16.91
CA GLY A 23 7.83 8.42 16.53
C GLY A 23 7.36 9.65 15.79
N GLY A 24 6.12 9.64 15.30
CA GLY A 24 5.52 10.75 14.54
C GLY A 24 6.13 11.00 13.16
N LYS A 25 7.00 10.10 12.69
CA LYS A 25 7.56 10.15 11.34
C LYS A 25 6.64 9.39 10.39
N GLN A 26 6.29 10.00 9.26
CA GLN A 26 5.61 9.30 8.19
C GLN A 26 6.54 8.22 7.61
N ARG A 27 6.06 6.98 7.60
CA ARG A 27 6.76 5.82 7.02
C ARG A 27 5.90 5.23 5.92
N THR A 28 6.54 4.61 4.94
CA THR A 28 5.87 3.95 3.81
C THR A 28 6.42 2.54 3.70
N VAL A 29 5.53 1.55 3.80
CA VAL A 29 5.84 0.17 3.45
C VAL A 29 5.57 0.02 1.96
N LYS A 30 6.49 -0.64 1.23
CA LYS A 30 6.43 -0.76 -0.24
C LYS A 30 6.10 -2.20 -0.62
N ASN A 31 5.44 -2.36 -1.78
CA ASN A 31 5.12 -3.66 -2.37
C ASN A 31 4.29 -4.57 -1.44
N VAL A 32 3.28 -3.98 -0.80
CA VAL A 32 2.33 -4.74 0.00
C VAL A 32 1.27 -5.34 -0.93
N TRP A 33 0.84 -6.56 -0.63
CA TRP A 33 -0.11 -7.29 -1.46
C TRP A 33 -1.54 -7.06 -0.97
N ILE A 34 -2.49 -7.02 -1.91
CA ILE A 34 -3.92 -6.98 -1.61
C ILE A 34 -4.43 -8.42 -1.62
N TYR A 35 -5.14 -8.80 -0.56
CA TYR A 35 -5.68 -10.16 -0.38
C TYR A 35 -7.12 -10.25 -0.91
N LYS A 36 -7.96 -9.30 -0.49
CA LYS A 36 -9.39 -9.27 -0.78
C LYS A 36 -9.85 -7.83 -0.90
N ILE A 37 -10.80 -7.57 -1.79
CA ILE A 37 -11.54 -6.32 -1.88
C ILE A 37 -13.03 -6.65 -1.79
N GLU A 38 -13.75 -5.97 -0.90
CA GLU A 38 -15.20 -6.10 -0.76
C GLU A 38 -15.84 -4.73 -1.04
N PRO A 39 -16.26 -4.50 -2.31
CA PRO A 39 -16.79 -3.20 -2.74
C PRO A 39 -18.07 -2.81 -2.00
N ALA A 40 -18.97 -3.76 -1.70
CA ALA A 40 -20.20 -3.52 -0.95
C ALA A 40 -19.97 -2.81 0.40
N ARG A 41 -18.87 -3.14 1.10
CA ARG A 41 -18.52 -2.54 2.41
C ARG A 41 -17.40 -1.51 2.33
N ASN A 42 -16.87 -1.25 1.15
CA ASN A 42 -15.64 -0.47 0.93
C ASN A 42 -14.46 -0.96 1.77
N PHE A 43 -14.32 -2.28 1.92
CA PHE A 43 -13.21 -2.89 2.67
C PHE A 43 -12.14 -3.45 1.75
N MET A 44 -10.88 -3.33 2.19
CA MET A 44 -9.72 -3.88 1.51
C MET A 44 -8.80 -4.53 2.52
N TRP A 45 -8.46 -5.80 2.27
CA TRP A 45 -7.54 -6.56 3.09
C TRP A 45 -6.16 -6.51 2.46
N VAL A 46 -5.18 -6.18 3.30
CA VAL A 46 -3.79 -6.04 2.90
C VAL A 46 -2.98 -7.11 3.62
N LYS A 47 -2.17 -7.84 2.85
CA LYS A 47 -1.25 -8.84 3.39
C LYS A 47 0.08 -8.19 3.70
N GLY A 48 0.34 -7.94 4.98
CA GLY A 48 1.59 -7.37 5.48
C GLY A 48 1.37 -6.34 6.58
N GLN A 49 2.41 -5.54 6.84
CA GLN A 49 2.40 -4.53 7.89
C GLN A 49 1.91 -3.17 7.38
N VAL A 50 1.00 -2.54 8.13
CA VAL A 50 0.57 -1.16 7.93
C VAL A 50 1.15 -0.29 9.04
N PRO A 51 1.86 0.81 8.72
CA PRO A 51 2.44 1.68 9.74
C PRO A 51 1.36 2.59 10.34
N GLY A 52 1.25 2.59 11.67
CA GLY A 52 0.28 3.40 12.40
C GLY A 52 -0.43 2.60 13.48
N ALA A 53 -1.23 3.29 14.29
CA ALA A 53 -2.16 2.65 15.21
C ALA A 53 -3.49 2.35 14.49
N GLU A 54 -4.32 1.50 15.07
CA GLU A 54 -5.69 1.26 14.59
C GLU A 54 -6.48 2.58 14.48
N GLY A 55 -7.27 2.72 13.42
CA GLY A 55 -8.04 3.94 13.12
C GLY A 55 -7.22 5.10 12.53
N SER A 56 -5.92 4.92 12.29
CA SER A 56 -5.10 5.93 11.60
C SER A 56 -5.41 5.99 10.11
N PHE A 57 -5.36 7.19 9.53
CA PHE A 57 -5.46 7.35 8.08
C PHE A 57 -4.18 6.86 7.38
N VAL A 58 -4.38 6.13 6.28
CA VAL A 58 -3.30 5.60 5.44
C VAL A 58 -3.48 6.11 4.02
N TYR A 59 -2.39 6.51 3.39
CA TYR A 59 -2.38 6.86 1.97
C TYR A 59 -1.91 5.66 1.14
N ILE A 60 -2.77 5.21 0.23
CA ILE A 60 -2.53 4.05 -0.61
C ILE A 60 -2.33 4.52 -2.06
N LYS A 61 -1.34 3.94 -2.72
CA LYS A 61 -1.01 4.20 -4.12
C LYS A 61 -0.44 2.95 -4.77
N ASP A 62 -0.50 2.89 -6.08
CA ASP A 62 0.07 1.79 -6.86
C ASP A 62 1.58 1.62 -6.59
N ALA A 63 2.02 0.37 -6.67
CA ALA A 63 3.42 0.00 -6.49
C ALA A 63 4.30 0.62 -7.59
N VAL A 64 5.52 1.02 -7.22
CA VAL A 64 6.48 1.63 -8.15
C VAL A 64 7.52 0.65 -8.68
N TYR A 65 7.90 -0.36 -7.87
CA TYR A 65 9.03 -1.25 -8.17
C TYR A 65 8.63 -2.56 -8.87
N LYS A 66 7.51 -3.16 -8.48
CA LYS A 66 6.93 -4.37 -9.10
C LYS A 66 5.56 -3.99 -9.67
N LYS A 67 5.57 -3.28 -10.78
CA LYS A 67 4.32 -2.80 -11.39
C LYS A 67 3.62 -3.97 -12.09
N PRO A 68 2.30 -4.14 -11.89
CA PRO A 68 1.51 -4.97 -12.78
C PRO A 68 1.56 -4.40 -14.20
N GLU A 69 1.28 -5.26 -15.18
CA GLU A 69 1.20 -4.85 -16.57
C GLU A 69 0.14 -3.76 -16.74
N ILE A 70 0.52 -2.64 -17.34
CA ILE A 70 -0.33 -1.44 -17.41
C ILE A 70 -1.54 -1.68 -18.33
N SER A 71 -1.38 -2.55 -19.33
CA SER A 71 -2.42 -2.91 -20.30
C SER A 71 -3.65 -3.55 -19.67
N SER A 72 -3.50 -4.29 -18.57
CA SER A 72 -4.61 -4.99 -17.92
C SER A 72 -5.36 -4.16 -16.87
N LEU A 73 -4.88 -2.94 -16.57
CA LEU A 73 -5.45 -2.10 -15.51
C LEU A 73 -6.51 -1.14 -16.08
N PRO A 74 -7.64 -0.94 -15.38
CA PRO A 74 -8.61 0.08 -15.76
C PRO A 74 -8.06 1.48 -15.45
N PHE A 75 -7.88 2.31 -16.48
CA PHE A 75 -7.46 3.71 -16.35
C PHE A 75 -8.59 4.63 -16.82
N PRO A 76 -8.91 5.74 -16.12
CA PRO A 76 -8.26 6.28 -14.91
C PRO A 76 -8.70 5.66 -13.58
N THR A 77 -9.88 5.03 -13.55
CA THR A 77 -10.43 4.30 -12.40
C THR A 77 -11.36 3.21 -12.92
N HIS A 78 -11.69 2.23 -12.06
CA HIS A 78 -12.76 1.29 -12.34
C HIS A 78 -14.12 2.01 -12.27
N PHE A 79 -14.98 1.76 -13.25
CA PHE A 79 -16.35 2.25 -13.32
C PHE A 79 -17.30 1.08 -13.12
N ILE A 80 -18.34 1.30 -12.33
CA ILE A 80 -19.42 0.33 -12.14
C ILE A 80 -20.37 0.46 -13.35
N PRO A 81 -20.69 -0.63 -14.06
CA PRO A 81 -21.61 -0.58 -15.18
C PRO A 81 -23.02 -0.16 -14.73
N GLU A 82 -23.75 0.55 -15.59
CA GLU A 82 -25.12 0.98 -15.28
C GLU A 82 -26.04 -0.26 -15.17
N GLY A 83 -26.54 -0.52 -13.96
CA GLY A 83 -27.43 -1.65 -13.66
C GLY A 83 -26.91 -2.64 -12.62
N GLU A 84 -25.66 -2.51 -12.17
CA GLU A 84 -25.14 -3.27 -11.01
C GLU A 84 -25.21 -2.42 -9.74
N ASP A 85 -25.91 -2.92 -8.72
CA ASP A 85 -25.97 -2.30 -7.40
C ASP A 85 -24.70 -2.64 -6.59
N ILE A 86 -24.10 -1.64 -5.95
CA ILE A 86 -22.85 -1.76 -5.19
C ILE A 86 -22.94 -2.84 -4.10
N ASP A 87 -24.13 -2.98 -3.51
CA ASP A 87 -24.40 -3.91 -2.41
C ASP A 87 -24.43 -5.39 -2.86
N GLU A 88 -24.59 -5.65 -4.15
CA GLU A 88 -24.64 -7.00 -4.73
C GLU A 88 -23.28 -7.47 -5.27
N LEU A 89 -22.29 -6.58 -5.29
CA LEU A 89 -20.97 -6.90 -5.83
C LEU A 89 -20.25 -7.95 -4.98
N GLU A 90 -19.88 -9.06 -5.62
CA GLU A 90 -19.14 -10.14 -4.97
C GLU A 90 -17.73 -9.70 -4.53
N PRO A 91 -17.22 -10.25 -3.42
CA PRO A 91 -15.88 -9.97 -2.98
C PRO A 91 -14.83 -10.51 -3.97
N LEU A 92 -13.92 -9.65 -4.40
CA LEU A 92 -12.79 -10.01 -5.24
C LEU A 92 -11.67 -10.56 -4.35
N ILE A 93 -11.30 -11.82 -4.54
CA ILE A 93 -10.20 -12.47 -3.83
C ILE A 93 -9.02 -12.61 -4.80
N ALA A 94 -7.82 -12.25 -4.35
CA ALA A 94 -6.61 -12.43 -5.14
C ALA A 94 -6.19 -13.90 -5.13
N ASP A 95 -5.84 -14.44 -6.30
CA ASP A 95 -5.21 -15.76 -6.40
C ASP A 95 -3.83 -15.72 -5.73
N LEU A 96 -3.75 -16.28 -4.53
CA LEU A 96 -2.51 -16.39 -3.79
C LEU A 96 -1.82 -17.68 -4.21
N GLY A 97 -0.59 -17.56 -4.71
CA GLY A 97 0.29 -18.71 -4.85
C GLY A 97 0.53 -19.38 -3.49
N GLU A 98 1.05 -20.61 -3.51
CA GLU A 98 1.28 -21.41 -2.30
C GLU A 98 2.27 -20.78 -1.31
N VAL A 99 3.21 -19.96 -1.82
CA VAL A 99 4.27 -19.35 -1.02
C VAL A 99 3.97 -17.88 -0.76
N ASP A 100 4.10 -17.46 0.50
CA ASP A 100 4.00 -16.06 0.86
C ASP A 100 5.13 -15.25 0.21
N PRO A 101 4.80 -14.20 -0.57
CA PRO A 101 5.80 -13.32 -1.18
C PRO A 101 6.78 -12.68 -0.18
N PHE A 102 6.42 -12.59 1.12
CA PHE A 102 7.32 -12.11 2.17
C PHE A 102 8.28 -13.18 2.71
N MET A 103 7.95 -14.46 2.55
CA MET A 103 8.78 -15.58 3.04
C MET A 103 9.78 -16.07 1.98
N ALA A 104 9.61 -15.70 0.71
CA ALA A 104 10.48 -16.09 -0.40
C ALA A 104 11.73 -15.18 -0.56
N ALA A 105 11.95 -14.25 0.35
CA ALA A 105 13.04 -13.26 0.29
C ALA A 105 13.99 -13.41 1.49
N ASP A 106 14.64 -14.58 1.58
CA ASP A 106 15.93 -14.79 2.25
C ASP A 106 16.95 -15.26 1.20
#